data_AF-A0A263NJN6-F1
#
_entry.id   AF-A0A263NJN6-F1
#
_cell.length_a   1.000
_cell.length_b   1.000
_cell.length_c   1.000
_cell.angle_alpha   90.00
_cell.angle_beta   90.00
_cell.angle_gamma   90.00
#
_symmetry.space_group_name_H-M   'P 1'
#
loop_
_entity.id
_entity.type
_entity.pdbx_description
1 polymer ?
#
loop_
_entity_poly.entity_id
_entity_poly.type
_entity_poly.pdbx_seq_one_letter_code
_entity_poly.pdbx_strand_id
1 'polypeptide(L)'
;MLSKSELTLSPSSYNSRTADKFVVRLPDGLRERISVAADTNHRSMNGEIIARIDGSLDLEQKYEEMRQLNRFLNQKIAILEQAAKP
;
A
#
# COMPACT_ATOMS: atom_id res chain seq x y z
N MET A 1 4.04 -6.86 -24.53
CA MET A 1 3.15 -5.97 -23.76
C MET A 1 2.21 -6.84 -22.96
N LEU A 2 2.38 -6.93 -21.64
CA LEU A 2 1.41 -7.62 -20.79
C LEU A 2 0.27 -6.66 -20.47
N SER A 3 -0.96 -7.07 -20.79
CA SER A 3 -2.19 -6.32 -20.56
C SER A 3 -2.48 -6.23 -19.06
N LYS A 4 -2.77 -5.03 -18.55
CA LYS A 4 -3.15 -4.74 -17.15
C LYS A 4 -4.51 -5.34 -16.72
N SER A 5 -5.07 -6.29 -17.46
CA SER A 5 -6.43 -6.80 -17.29
C SER A 5 -6.55 -8.13 -16.52
N GLU A 6 -5.45 -8.75 -16.06
CA GLU A 6 -5.50 -10.06 -15.39
C GLU A 6 -5.39 -10.01 -13.85
N LEU A 7 -5.30 -8.82 -13.24
CA LEU A 7 -5.21 -8.67 -11.78
C LEU A 7 -6.55 -8.45 -11.07
N THR A 8 -7.65 -8.89 -11.68
CA THR A 8 -8.90 -9.05 -10.93
C THR A 8 -8.88 -10.42 -10.26
N LEU A 9 -8.33 -10.48 -9.04
CA LEU A 9 -8.62 -11.57 -8.12
C LEU A 9 -10.13 -11.65 -7.97
N SER A 10 -10.77 -12.60 -8.67
CA SER A 10 -12.16 -12.94 -8.41
C SER A 10 -12.28 -13.29 -6.92
N PRO A 11 -13.40 -12.97 -6.24
CA PRO A 11 -13.63 -13.38 -4.86
C PRO A 11 -13.94 -14.88 -4.80
N SER A 12 -13.15 -15.73 -5.47
CA SER A 12 -13.16 -17.17 -5.25
C SER A 12 -12.51 -17.40 -3.88
N SER A 13 -13.35 -17.52 -2.86
CA SER A 13 -13.07 -18.18 -1.58
C SER A 13 -11.60 -18.09 -1.14
N TYR A 14 -11.26 -17.04 -0.39
CA TYR A 14 -9.99 -17.00 0.34
C TYR A 14 -9.96 -18.19 1.30
N ASN A 15 -9.38 -19.29 0.86
CA ASN A 15 -9.21 -20.49 1.65
C ASN A 15 -7.79 -20.47 2.21
N SER A 16 -7.68 -20.31 3.52
CA SER A 16 -6.41 -20.34 4.24
C SER A 16 -5.57 -21.61 3.97
N ARG A 17 -6.21 -22.70 3.52
CA ARG A 17 -5.54 -23.95 3.15
C ARG A 17 -4.82 -23.88 1.81
N THR A 18 -5.31 -23.07 0.86
CA THR A 18 -4.74 -22.93 -0.49
C THR A 18 -4.02 -21.60 -0.69
N ALA A 19 -4.07 -20.69 0.29
CA ALA A 19 -3.35 -19.42 0.23
C ALA A 19 -1.82 -19.64 0.21
N ASP A 20 -1.12 -18.81 -0.55
CA ASP A 20 0.34 -18.75 -0.56
C ASP A 20 0.87 -18.39 0.83
N LYS A 21 1.95 -19.07 1.24
CA LYS A 21 2.51 -18.97 2.59
C LYS A 21 3.94 -18.47 2.52
N PHE A 22 4.23 -17.46 3.34
CA PHE A 22 5.57 -16.91 3.50
C PHE A 22 5.94 -16.87 4.99
N VAL A 23 7.09 -17.43 5.35
CA VAL A 23 7.56 -17.46 6.74
C VAL A 23 8.43 -16.24 6.99
N VAL A 24 7.97 -15.35 7.87
CA VAL A 24 8.72 -14.16 8.30
C VAL A 24 9.43 -14.44 9.62
N ARG A 25 10.73 -14.13 9.70
CA ARG A 25 11.47 -14.12 10.96
C ARG A 25 11.28 -12.77 11.63
N LEU A 26 10.60 -12.75 12.77
CA LEU A 26 10.34 -11.53 13.53
C LEU A 26 11.44 -11.33 14.58
N PRO A 27 11.94 -10.09 14.77
CA PRO A 27 12.79 -9.77 15.92
C PRO A 27 12.01 -9.85 17.23
N ASP A 28 12.75 -9.91 18.34
CA ASP A 28 12.18 -10.03 19.68
C ASP A 28 11.16 -8.93 19.99
N GLY A 29 10.06 -9.32 20.62
CA GLY A 29 8.96 -8.44 21.00
C GLY A 29 8.06 -7.96 19.85
N LEU A 30 8.44 -8.12 18.58
CA LEU A 30 7.59 -7.66 17.47
C LEU A 30 6.31 -8.49 17.36
N ARG A 31 6.39 -9.80 17.61
CA ARG A 31 5.20 -10.68 17.60
C ARG A 31 4.17 -10.24 18.63
N GLU A 32 4.59 -9.93 19.86
CA GLU A 32 3.71 -9.46 20.93
C GLU A 32 3.03 -8.14 20.54
N ARG A 33 3.80 -7.20 19.97
CA ARG A 33 3.26 -5.92 19.48
C ARG A 33 2.19 -6.12 18.41
N ILE A 34 2.39 -7.07 17.49
CA ILE A 34 1.40 -7.40 16.47
C ILE A 34 0.16 -8.03 17.12
N SER A 35 0.33 -8.91 18.12
CA SER A 35 -0.79 -9.52 18.85
C SER A 35 -1.68 -8.47 19.49
N VAL A 36 -1.10 -7.56 20.28
CA VAL A 36 -1.84 -6.48 20.96
C VAL A 36 -2.60 -5.60 19.96
N ALA A 37 -1.96 -5.27 18.83
CA ALA A 37 -2.62 -4.50 17.78
C ALA A 37 -3.76 -5.27 17.11
N ALA A 38 -3.59 -6.57 16.86
CA ALA A 38 -4.62 -7.41 16.28
C ALA A 38 -5.85 -7.49 17.19
N ASP A 39 -5.64 -7.65 18.49
CA ASP A 39 -6.71 -7.64 19.51
C ASP A 39 -7.42 -6.28 19.54
N THR A 40 -6.65 -5.18 19.55
CA THR A 40 -7.19 -3.82 19.53
C THR A 40 -8.04 -3.54 18.28
N ASN A 41 -7.62 -4.06 17.12
CA ASN A 41 -8.30 -3.88 15.84
C ASN A 41 -9.34 -4.97 15.53
N HIS A 42 -9.55 -5.92 16.46
CA HIS A 42 -10.50 -7.03 16.34
C HIS A 42 -10.25 -7.89 15.10
N ARG A 43 -8.97 -8.18 14.83
CA ARG A 43 -8.49 -9.01 13.72
C ARG A 43 -7.65 -10.17 14.24
N SER A 44 -7.52 -11.22 13.43
CA SER A 44 -6.47 -12.21 13.68
C SER A 44 -5.09 -11.60 13.46
N MET A 45 -4.05 -12.16 14.08
CA MET A 45 -2.67 -11.72 13.87
C MET A 45 -2.28 -11.69 12.38
N ASN A 46 -2.71 -12.69 11.60
CA ASN A 46 -2.50 -12.71 10.16
C ASN A 46 -3.25 -11.58 9.44
N GLY A 47 -4.53 -11.37 9.80
CA GLY A 47 -5.34 -10.28 9.23
C GLY A 47 -4.74 -8.90 9.52
N GLU A 48 -4.17 -8.71 10.72
CA GLU A 48 -3.49 -7.46 11.08
C GLU A 48 -2.18 -7.28 10.32
N ILE A 49 -1.38 -8.34 10.12
CA ILE A 49 -0.17 -8.28 9.29
C ILE A 49 -0.53 -7.89 7.85
N ILE A 50 -1.55 -8.53 7.27
CA ILE A 50 -2.01 -8.22 5.91
C ILE A 50 -2.47 -6.76 5.83
N ALA A 51 -3.32 -6.31 6.75
CA ALA A 51 -3.83 -4.94 6.75
C ALA A 51 -2.71 -3.89 6.86
N ARG A 52 -1.66 -4.17 7.63
CA ARG A 52 -0.50 -3.28 7.73
C ARG A 52 0.36 -3.26 6.47
N ILE A 53 0.58 -4.41 5.85
CA ILE A 53 1.34 -4.49 4.59
C ILE A 53 0.59 -3.75 3.49
N ASP A 54 -0.69 -4.06 3.31
CA ASP A 54 -1.55 -3.44 2.29
C ASP A 54 -1.62 -1.92 2.49
N GLY A 55 -1.87 -1.47 3.72
CA GLY A 55 -1.88 -0.05 4.07
C GLY A 55 -0.52 0.64 3.83
N SER A 56 0.60 -0.04 4.07
CA SER A 56 1.93 0.51 3.79
C SER A 56 2.19 0.68 2.29
N LEU A 57 1.79 -0.29 1.48
CA LEU A 57 1.96 -0.26 0.02
C LEU A 57 1.06 0.78 -0.63
N ASP A 58 -0.21 0.85 -0.22
CA ASP A 58 -1.17 1.85 -0.70
C ASP A 58 -0.72 3.28 -0.33
N LEU A 59 -0.21 3.46 0.89
CA LEU A 59 0.33 4.75 1.34
C LEU A 59 1.56 5.17 0.50
N GLU A 60 2.48 4.24 0.21
CA GLU A 60 3.63 4.52 -0.64
C GLU A 60 3.21 4.93 -2.06
N GLN A 61 2.24 4.23 -2.64
CA GLN A 61 1.68 4.57 -3.95
C GLN A 61 1.05 5.98 -3.94
N LYS A 62 0.19 6.27 -2.98
CA LYS A 62 -0.46 7.59 -2.84
C LYS A 62 0.57 8.71 -2.69
N TYR A 63 1.66 8.49 -1.95
CA TYR A 63 2.73 9.46 -1.85
C TYR A 63 3.44 9.69 -3.18
N GLU A 64 3.68 8.67 -3.99
CA GLU A 64 4.28 8.86 -5.31
C GLU A 64 3.35 9.60 -6.27
N GLU A 65 2.06 9.27 -6.29
CA GLU A 65 1.05 9.99 -7.08
C GLU A 65 1.00 11.47 -6.68
N MET A 66 0.99 11.76 -5.37
CA MET A 66 1.05 13.13 -4.85
C MET A 66 2.33 13.85 -5.24
N ARG A 67 3.49 13.17 -5.21
CA ARG A 67 4.76 13.75 -5.69
C ARG A 67 4.72 14.07 -7.18
N GLN A 68 4.17 13.18 -7.99
CA GLN A 68 4.00 13.40 -9.43
C GLN A 68 3.10 14.59 -9.73
N LEU A 69 1.97 14.69 -9.04
CA LEU A 69 1.05 15.81 -9.18
C LEU A 69 1.72 17.13 -8.79
N ASN A 70 2.43 17.18 -7.65
CA ASN A 70 3.15 18.38 -7.23
C ASN A 70 4.22 18.79 -8.25
N ARG A 71 4.99 17.83 -8.79
CA ARG A 71 5.97 18.11 -9.85
C ARG A 71 5.30 18.75 -11.07
N PHE A 72 4.18 18.17 -11.52
CA PHE A 72 3.44 18.66 -12.67
C PHE A 72 2.86 20.07 -12.45
N LEU A 73 2.26 20.31 -11.28
CA LEU A 73 1.71 21.62 -10.92
C LEU A 73 2.80 22.67 -10.86
N ASN A 74 3.94 22.37 -10.23
CA ASN A 74 5.08 23.29 -10.17
C ASN A 74 5.64 23.61 -11.56
N GLN A 75 5.70 22.62 -12.46
CA GLN A 75 6.11 22.86 -13.85
C GLN A 75 5.11 23.77 -14.58
N LYS A 76 3.80 23.55 -14.41
CA LYS A 76 2.77 24.40 -15.00
C LYS A 76 2.82 25.83 -14.49
N ILE A 77 3.01 26.01 -13.18
CA ILE A 77 3.16 27.33 -12.56
C ILE A 77 4.36 28.05 -13.18
N ALA A 78 5.52 27.40 -13.27
CA ALA A 78 6.72 28.00 -13.86
C ALA A 78 6.53 28.43 -15.32
N ILE A 79 5.77 27.66 -16.12
CA ILE A 79 5.46 28.01 -17.51
C ILE A 79 4.54 29.24 -17.56
N LEU A 80 3.48 29.27 -16.74
CA LEU A 80 2.55 30.39 -16.71
C LEU A 80 3.22 31.68 -16.20
N GLU A 81 4.10 31.57 -15.20
CA GLU A 81 4.89 32.69 -14.69
C GLU A 81 5.84 33.26 -15.74
N GLN A 82 6.44 32.42 -16.58
CA GLN A 82 7.28 32.89 -17.69
C GLN A 82 6.46 33.57 -18.78
N ALA A 83 5.29 33.03 -19.12
CA ALA A 83 4.40 33.62 -20.13
C ALA A 83 3.75 34.94 -19.67
N ALA A 84 3.62 35.14 -18.36
CA ALA A 84 3.07 36.37 -17.77
C ALA A 84 4.14 37.45 -17.50
N LYS A 85 5.43 37.17 -17.75
CA LYS A 85 6.46 38.21 -17.68
C LYS A 85 6.30 39.16 -18.89
N PRO A 86 6.26 40.49 -18.65
CA PRO A 86 6.14 41.49 -19.71
C PRO A 86 7.38 41.54 -20.62
#